data_AF-A0A183NE63-F1
#
_entry.id   AF-A0A183NE63-F1
#
_cell.length_a   1.000
_cell.length_b   1.000
_cell.length_c   1.000
_cell.angle_alpha   90.00
_cell.angle_beta   90.00
_cell.angle_gamma   90.00
#
_symmetry.space_group_name_H-M   'P 1'
#
loop_
_entity.id
_entity.type
_entity.pdbx_description
1 polymer ?
#
loop_
_entity_poly.entity_id
_entity_poly.type
_entity_poly.pdbx_seq_one_letter_code
_entity_poly.pdbx_strand_id
1 'polypeptide(L)'
;MVGYPGHYTSFFGLRNEACDNGGCLIELAQQLLVIMVGKQIISNCQEILLPKLRAWFHKYRKGLNKRNVASTSDLSSAHIFIEDYKLIPYEGLFDEYLEMVLQFGFITIFVAAFPLAPFFALLNNWIEIRLDAKKLVCETRRPLAERAQNIGVWFRILEFLVRLAVISNAFIIAFRSSFLPELMYKHEVRSDLVGFTNFTLAWAPPNTTSQPCRLVNFLIFTTN
;
A
#
# COMPACT_ATOMS: atom_id res chain seq x y z
N MET A 1 0.06 7.93 -25.24
CA MET A 1 -1.26 8.08 -25.89
C MET A 1 -1.53 6.81 -26.68
N VAL A 2 -2.75 6.27 -26.67
CA VAL A 2 -3.07 4.94 -27.23
C VAL A 2 -3.46 4.99 -28.72
N GLY A 3 -3.75 6.20 -29.23
CA GLY A 3 -4.30 6.41 -30.58
C GLY A 3 -5.84 6.34 -30.59
N TYR A 4 -6.42 6.24 -31.78
CA TYR A 4 -7.87 6.09 -31.99
C TYR A 4 -8.17 4.83 -32.80
N PRO A 5 -9.42 4.32 -32.79
CA PRO A 5 -9.78 3.13 -33.55
C PRO A 5 -9.37 3.21 -35.02
N GLY A 6 -8.62 2.21 -35.50
CA GLY A 6 -8.04 2.16 -36.85
C GLY A 6 -6.59 2.65 -36.95
N HIS A 7 -6.11 3.44 -35.99
CA HIS A 7 -4.72 3.92 -35.94
C HIS A 7 -4.18 3.92 -34.50
N TYR A 8 -3.85 2.73 -34.00
CA TYR A 8 -3.27 2.54 -32.68
C TYR A 8 -1.75 2.73 -32.71
N THR A 9 -1.22 3.40 -31.69
CA THR A 9 0.23 3.45 -31.48
C THR A 9 0.67 2.14 -30.84
N SER A 10 1.56 1.40 -31.49
CA SER A 10 2.21 0.22 -30.92
C SER A 10 3.59 0.58 -30.39
N PHE A 11 3.94 0.02 -29.24
CA PHE A 11 5.28 0.10 -28.69
C PHE A 11 5.84 -1.32 -28.63
N PHE A 12 6.99 -1.55 -29.26
CA PHE A 12 7.55 -2.90 -29.48
C PHE A 12 6.56 -3.91 -30.11
N GLY A 13 5.68 -3.45 -31.01
CA GLY A 13 4.69 -4.29 -31.69
C GLY A 13 3.48 -4.69 -30.84
N LEU A 14 3.44 -4.29 -29.56
CA LEU A 14 2.30 -4.50 -28.67
C LEU A 14 1.45 -3.23 -28.59
N ARG A 15 0.12 -3.40 -28.47
CA ARG A 15 -0.82 -2.30 -28.31
C ARG A 15 -0.77 -1.78 -26.87
N ASN A 16 -0.67 -0.47 -26.69
CA ASN A 16 -0.73 0.17 -25.38
C ASN A 16 -2.09 -0.07 -24.70
N GLU A 17 -2.06 -0.18 -23.37
CA GLU A 17 -3.26 -0.32 -22.53
C GLU A 17 -4.13 0.93 -22.56
N ALA A 18 -5.45 0.73 -22.62
CA ALA A 18 -6.44 1.81 -22.63
C ALA A 18 -7.20 1.82 -21.30
N CYS A 19 -7.51 3.03 -20.81
CA CYS A 19 -8.39 3.18 -19.65
C CYS A 19 -9.84 2.85 -20.01
N ASP A 20 -10.61 2.38 -19.03
CA ASP A 20 -12.05 2.27 -19.14
C ASP A 20 -12.73 3.66 -19.17
N ASN A 21 -14.01 3.71 -19.57
CA ASN A 21 -14.79 4.93 -19.70
C ASN A 21 -14.94 5.70 -18.38
N GLY A 22 -14.87 5.01 -17.23
CA GLY A 22 -14.87 5.61 -15.89
C GLY A 22 -13.51 6.17 -15.45
N GLY A 23 -12.50 6.12 -16.31
CA GLY A 23 -11.13 6.54 -16.02
C GLY A 23 -10.30 5.46 -15.32
N CYS A 24 -8.98 5.68 -15.26
CA CYS A 24 -8.05 4.73 -14.64
C CYS A 24 -7.84 4.97 -13.11
N LEU A 25 -8.61 5.85 -12.47
CA LEU A 25 -8.44 6.13 -11.03
C LEU A 25 -8.81 4.94 -10.16
N ILE A 26 -9.86 4.20 -10.55
CA ILE A 26 -10.34 3.05 -9.77
C ILE A 26 -9.34 1.89 -9.79
N GLU A 27 -8.70 1.63 -10.92
CA GLU A 27 -7.64 0.63 -11.06
C GLU A 27 -6.44 0.98 -10.16
N LEU A 28 -6.05 2.26 -10.15
CA LEU A 28 -4.99 2.76 -9.27
C LEU A 28 -5.38 2.61 -7.79
N ALA A 29 -6.60 2.99 -7.42
CA ALA A 29 -7.09 2.88 -6.04
C ALA A 29 -7.11 1.41 -5.56
N GLN A 30 -7.56 0.49 -6.40
CA GLN A 30 -7.55 -0.94 -6.09
C GLN A 30 -6.13 -1.47 -5.90
N GLN A 31 -5.20 -1.11 -6.79
CA GLN A 31 -3.80 -1.54 -6.67
C GLN A 31 -3.17 -1.02 -5.37
N LEU A 32 -3.41 0.24 -5.01
CA LEU A 32 -2.93 0.83 -3.77
C LEU A 32 -3.52 0.16 -2.54
N LEU A 33 -4.83 -0.13 -2.56
CA LEU A 33 -5.49 -0.87 -1.49
C LEU A 33 -4.84 -2.24 -1.27
N VAL A 34 -4.61 -2.99 -2.35
CA VAL A 34 -3.98 -4.32 -2.28
C VAL A 34 -2.56 -4.22 -1.73
N ILE A 35 -1.78 -3.23 -2.16
CA ILE A 35 -0.40 -3.05 -1.67
C ILE A 35 -0.41 -2.68 -0.18
N MET A 36 -1.25 -1.73 0.23
CA MET A 36 -1.30 -1.22 1.60
C MET A 36 -1.82 -2.27 2.60
N VAL A 37 -2.88 -2.99 2.24
CA VAL A 37 -3.44 -4.06 3.07
C VAL A 37 -2.54 -5.30 3.03
N GLY A 38 -2.03 -5.65 1.85
CA GLY A 38 -1.17 -6.81 1.64
C GLY A 38 0.13 -6.71 2.44
N LYS A 39 0.81 -5.56 2.39
CA LYS A 39 2.02 -5.33 3.18
C LYS A 39 1.76 -5.49 4.67
N GLN A 40 0.67 -4.91 5.19
CA GLN A 40 0.36 -5.03 6.62
C GLN A 40 0.07 -6.48 7.04
N ILE A 41 -0.71 -7.21 6.25
CA ILE A 41 -1.04 -8.61 6.56
C ILE A 41 0.23 -9.46 6.56
N ILE A 42 1.10 -9.25 5.58
CA ILE A 42 2.36 -9.99 5.47
C ILE A 42 3.28 -9.64 6.65
N SER A 43 3.42 -8.36 7.00
CA SER A 43 4.25 -7.91 8.12
C SER A 43 3.76 -8.49 9.44
N ASN A 44 2.46 -8.30 9.77
CA ASN A 44 1.83 -8.88 10.95
C ASN A 44 1.96 -10.41 10.99
N CYS A 45 1.81 -11.09 9.85
CA CYS A 45 1.99 -12.54 9.76
C CYS A 45 3.43 -12.95 10.04
N GLN A 46 4.42 -12.30 9.43
CA GLN A 46 5.82 -12.65 9.61
C GLN A 46 6.24 -12.47 11.07
N GLU A 47 5.82 -11.38 11.72
CA GLU A 47 6.16 -11.14 13.13
C GLU A 47 5.53 -12.15 14.09
N ILE A 48 4.28 -12.57 13.87
CA ILE A 48 3.63 -13.55 14.75
C ILE A 48 4.08 -14.99 14.44
N LEU A 49 4.27 -15.30 13.15
CA LEU A 49 4.46 -16.66 12.67
C LEU A 49 5.93 -17.09 12.73
N LEU A 50 6.91 -16.23 12.44
CA LEU A 50 8.33 -16.58 12.46
C LEU A 50 8.84 -17.07 13.83
N PRO A 51 8.58 -16.40 14.98
CA PRO A 51 9.05 -16.88 16.27
C PRO A 51 8.39 -18.21 16.65
N LYS A 52 7.08 -18.36 16.36
CA LYS A 52 6.34 -19.61 16.62
C LYS A 52 6.80 -20.76 15.74
N LEU A 53 7.06 -20.52 14.46
CA LEU A 53 7.58 -21.52 13.53
C LEU A 53 9.01 -21.92 13.92
N ARG A 54 9.89 -20.97 14.24
CA ARG A 54 11.26 -21.30 14.71
C ARG A 54 11.22 -22.13 15.99
N ALA A 55 10.38 -21.77 16.98
CA ALA A 55 10.21 -22.52 18.21
C ALA A 55 9.64 -23.93 17.96
N TRP A 56 8.62 -24.03 17.10
CA TRP A 56 8.03 -25.30 16.70
C TRP A 56 9.02 -26.19 15.95
N PHE A 57 9.78 -25.63 14.99
CA PHE A 57 10.79 -26.34 14.23
C PHE A 57 11.96 -26.79 15.12
N HIS A 58 12.37 -25.98 16.10
CA HIS A 58 13.36 -26.37 17.10
C HIS A 58 12.86 -27.55 17.97
N LYS A 59 11.59 -27.54 18.37
CA LYS A 59 10.96 -28.62 19.13
C LYS A 59 10.85 -29.90 18.30
N TYR A 60 10.56 -29.79 17.01
CA TYR A 60 10.45 -30.92 16.09
C TYR A 60 11.82 -31.51 15.73
N ARG A 61 12.84 -30.66 15.55
CA ARG A 61 14.22 -31.06 15.18
C ARG A 61 15.02 -31.61 16.36
N LYS A 62 14.73 -31.17 17.60
CA LYS A 62 15.30 -31.72 18.84
C LYS A 62 14.37 -32.76 19.50
N GLY A 63 13.85 -33.73 18.73
CA GLY A 63 13.28 -34.92 19.35
C GLY A 63 14.26 -35.47 20.38
N LEU A 64 13.85 -35.54 21.66
CA LEU A 64 14.45 -36.17 22.84
C LEU A 64 14.85 -35.28 24.04
N ASN A 65 14.34 -35.76 25.18
CA ASN A 65 14.90 -35.81 26.54
C ASN A 65 15.19 -34.53 27.31
N LYS A 66 14.18 -34.16 28.09
CA LYS A 66 14.27 -33.46 29.37
C LYS A 66 15.25 -34.21 30.28
N ARG A 67 16.51 -33.76 30.38
CA ARG A 67 17.43 -34.20 31.45
C ARG A 67 17.49 -33.13 32.52
N ASN A 68 17.23 -33.60 33.74
CA ASN A 68 17.26 -32.87 35.00
C ASN A 68 18.55 -32.05 35.12
N VAL A 69 18.43 -30.74 35.29
CA VAL A 69 19.53 -29.90 35.74
C VAL A 69 19.14 -29.34 37.10
N ALA A 70 19.89 -29.80 38.09
CA ALA A 70 19.69 -29.56 39.50
C ALA A 70 19.94 -28.09 39.87
N SER A 71 19.12 -27.65 40.81
CA SER A 71 19.11 -26.34 41.45
C SER A 71 20.47 -26.00 42.08
N THR A 72 21.03 -24.86 41.70
CA THR A 72 22.04 -24.12 42.49
C THR A 72 21.83 -22.62 42.26
N SER A 73 21.84 -21.83 43.32
CA SER A 73 21.47 -20.40 43.32
C SER A 73 22.38 -19.50 42.49
N ASP A 74 23.64 -19.88 42.24
CA ASP A 74 24.56 -19.17 41.34
C ASP A 74 24.29 -19.48 39.85
N LEU A 75 23.51 -20.53 39.57
CA LEU A 75 23.00 -20.83 38.24
C LEU A 75 21.98 -19.78 37.78
N SER A 76 21.35 -19.04 38.71
CA SER A 76 20.28 -18.08 38.37
C SER A 76 20.79 -16.94 37.47
N SER A 77 21.92 -16.32 37.84
CA SER A 77 22.52 -15.24 37.04
C SER A 77 23.04 -15.73 35.69
N ALA A 78 23.64 -16.92 35.66
CA ALA A 78 24.08 -17.56 34.42
C ALA A 78 22.90 -17.98 33.52
N HIS A 79 21.80 -18.43 34.13
CA HIS A 79 20.58 -18.86 33.43
C HIS A 79 19.88 -17.67 32.77
N ILE A 80 19.76 -16.53 33.46
CA ILE A 80 19.20 -15.29 32.89
C ILE A 80 20.01 -14.86 31.65
N PHE A 81 21.34 -14.83 31.75
CA PHE A 81 22.20 -14.51 30.62
C PHE A 81 22.06 -15.49 29.44
N ILE A 82 21.97 -16.80 29.72
CA ILE A 82 21.78 -17.83 28.68
C ILE A 82 20.41 -17.71 28.01
N GLU A 83 19.36 -17.35 28.75
CA GLU A 83 18.05 -17.08 28.17
C GLU A 83 18.07 -15.83 27.30
N ASP A 84 18.66 -14.73 27.78
CA ASP A 84 18.86 -13.50 27.01
C ASP A 84 19.63 -13.76 25.70
N TYR A 85 20.65 -14.62 25.74
CA TYR A 85 21.42 -14.97 24.55
C TYR A 85 20.61 -15.79 23.52
N LYS A 86 19.47 -16.39 23.87
CA LYS A 86 18.60 -17.08 22.91
C LYS A 86 17.69 -16.12 22.14
N LEU A 87 17.47 -14.90 22.64
CA LEU A 87 16.66 -13.88 21.95
C LEU A 87 17.38 -13.35 20.70
N ILE A 88 16.59 -12.78 19.79
CA ILE A 88 17.07 -12.23 18.52
C ILE A 88 17.91 -10.97 18.81
N PRO A 89 19.09 -10.81 18.18
CA PRO A 89 19.85 -9.58 18.32
C PRO A 89 19.04 -8.39 17.78
N TYR A 90 19.16 -7.23 18.42
CA TYR A 90 18.52 -6.01 17.94
C TYR A 90 19.30 -5.45 16.74
N GLU A 91 18.69 -5.43 15.55
CA GLU A 91 19.34 -5.06 14.29
C GLU A 91 19.22 -3.56 13.95
N GLY A 92 18.51 -2.79 14.77
CA GLY A 92 18.33 -1.34 14.60
C GLY A 92 16.86 -0.94 14.49
N LEU A 93 16.63 0.31 14.08
CA LEU A 93 15.31 0.90 13.84
C LEU A 93 15.07 1.23 12.35
N PHE A 94 16.04 0.89 11.48
CA PHE A 94 16.04 1.36 10.10
C PHE A 94 14.85 0.80 9.31
N ASP A 95 14.60 -0.50 9.41
CA ASP A 95 13.53 -1.16 8.69
C ASP A 95 12.15 -0.74 9.22
N GLU A 96 12.03 -0.54 10.54
CA GLU A 96 10.83 -0.03 11.20
C GLU A 96 10.48 1.40 10.71
N TYR A 97 11.48 2.30 10.63
CA TYR A 97 11.27 3.63 10.06
C TYR A 97 10.96 3.58 8.56
N LEU A 98 11.63 2.69 7.80
CA LEU A 98 11.39 2.55 6.37
C LEU A 98 9.95 2.13 6.08
N GLU A 99 9.42 1.16 6.84
CA GLU A 99 8.05 0.70 6.71
C GLU A 99 7.04 1.84 6.97
N MET A 100 7.23 2.58 8.07
CA MET A 100 6.37 3.71 8.44
C MET A 100 6.42 4.85 7.40
N VAL A 101 7.61 5.15 6.87
CA VAL A 101 7.79 6.21 5.87
C VAL A 101 7.18 5.82 4.52
N LEU A 102 7.31 4.56 4.10
CA LEU A 102 6.68 4.06 2.88
C LEU A 102 5.15 4.12 3.00
N GLN A 103 4.59 3.69 4.13
CA GLN A 103 3.16 3.77 4.39
C GLN A 103 2.66 5.22 4.32
N PHE A 104 3.37 6.15 4.98
CA PHE A 104 3.06 7.58 4.90
C PHE A 104 3.12 8.13 3.47
N GLY A 105 4.14 7.73 2.70
CA GLY A 105 4.29 8.12 1.29
C GLY A 105 3.11 7.67 0.43
N PHE A 106 2.70 6.40 0.53
CA PHE A 106 1.55 5.90 -0.23
C PHE A 106 0.24 6.62 0.14
N ILE A 107 0.02 6.91 1.41
CA ILE A 107 -1.19 7.61 1.86
C ILE A 107 -1.20 9.04 1.33
N THR A 108 -0.09 9.77 1.45
CA THR A 108 -0.04 11.20 1.12
C THR A 108 -0.01 11.47 -0.38
N ILE A 109 0.78 10.71 -1.15
CA ILE A 109 0.95 10.93 -2.59
C ILE A 109 -0.33 10.61 -3.38
N PHE A 110 -1.13 9.65 -2.89
CA PHE A 110 -2.30 9.13 -3.59
C PHE A 110 -3.64 9.39 -2.86
N VAL A 111 -3.66 10.33 -1.90
CA VAL A 111 -4.87 10.62 -1.12
C VAL A 111 -6.05 11.06 -1.99
N ALA A 112 -5.80 11.76 -3.10
CA ALA A 112 -6.84 12.18 -4.04
C ALA A 112 -7.55 10.99 -4.74
N ALA A 113 -6.89 9.84 -4.85
CA ALA A 113 -7.47 8.64 -5.46
C ALA A 113 -8.24 7.79 -4.45
N PHE A 114 -7.78 7.71 -3.19
CA PHE A 114 -8.42 6.90 -2.15
C PHE A 114 -8.47 7.63 -0.80
N PRO A 115 -9.57 8.37 -0.51
CA PRO A 115 -9.65 9.20 0.69
C PRO A 115 -9.75 8.40 2.00
N LEU A 116 -10.10 7.11 1.95
CA LEU A 116 -10.21 6.25 3.13
C LEU A 116 -8.87 5.62 3.54
N ALA A 117 -7.79 5.80 2.75
CA ALA A 117 -6.46 5.26 3.08
C ALA A 117 -5.98 5.62 4.50
N PRO A 118 -6.09 6.88 4.98
CA PRO A 118 -5.63 7.25 6.31
C PRO A 118 -6.33 6.48 7.43
N PHE A 119 -7.60 6.10 7.25
CA PHE A 119 -8.35 5.35 8.25
C PHE A 119 -7.81 3.92 8.40
N PHE A 120 -7.59 3.22 7.28
CA PHE A 120 -6.99 1.88 7.31
C PHE A 120 -5.56 1.92 7.87
N ALA A 121 -4.81 2.97 7.56
CA ALA A 121 -3.47 3.17 8.11
C ALA A 121 -3.48 3.37 9.63
N LEU A 122 -4.47 4.08 10.17
CA LEU A 122 -4.60 4.27 11.62
C LEU A 122 -4.86 2.93 12.33
N LEU A 123 -5.76 2.10 11.79
CA LEU A 123 -6.04 0.77 12.33
C LEU A 123 -4.79 -0.13 12.28
N ASN A 124 -4.04 -0.07 11.19
CA ASN A 124 -2.79 -0.78 11.03
C ASN A 124 -1.76 -0.32 12.07
N ASN A 125 -1.52 0.99 12.19
CA ASN A 125 -0.58 1.57 13.15
C ASN A 125 -0.97 1.23 14.61
N TRP A 126 -2.26 1.13 14.92
CA TRP A 126 -2.73 0.72 16.24
C TRP A 126 -2.30 -0.71 16.59
N ILE A 127 -2.41 -1.64 15.63
CA ILE A 127 -1.96 -3.03 15.80
C ILE A 127 -0.43 -3.08 15.85
N GLU A 128 0.23 -2.35 14.95
CA GLU A 128 1.69 -2.33 14.80
C GLU A 128 2.38 -1.92 16.10
N ILE A 129 1.94 -0.82 16.74
CA ILE A 129 2.50 -0.35 18.01
C ILE A 129 2.47 -1.45 19.08
N ARG A 130 1.44 -2.30 19.08
CA ARG A 130 1.32 -3.42 20.04
C ARG A 130 2.22 -4.59 19.67
N LEU A 131 2.37 -4.90 18.39
CA LEU A 131 3.25 -5.96 17.91
C LEU A 131 4.72 -5.58 18.11
N ASP A 132 5.12 -4.37 17.74
CA ASP A 132 6.47 -3.84 17.97
C ASP A 132 6.84 -3.83 19.45
N ALA A 133 5.93 -3.37 20.31
CA ALA A 133 6.17 -3.38 21.75
C ALA A 133 6.39 -4.81 22.28
N LYS A 134 5.63 -5.78 21.78
CA LYS A 134 5.79 -7.18 22.15
C LYS A 134 7.11 -7.76 21.62
N LYS A 135 7.48 -7.46 20.37
CA LYS A 135 8.75 -7.86 19.77
C LYS A 135 9.93 -7.34 20.58
N LEU A 136 9.91 -6.05 20.95
CA LEU A 136 10.96 -5.41 21.73
C LEU A 136 11.10 -5.97 23.16
N VAL A 137 9.97 -6.30 23.81
CA VAL A 137 9.96 -6.77 25.20
C VAL A 137 10.18 -8.27 25.32
N CYS A 138 9.67 -9.08 24.38
CA CYS A 138 9.62 -10.54 24.51
C CYS A 138 10.54 -11.30 23.55
N GLU A 139 10.98 -10.69 22.44
CA GLU A 139 11.64 -11.43 21.34
C GLU A 139 13.05 -10.91 21.00
N THR A 140 13.32 -9.63 21.27
CA THR A 140 14.65 -9.03 21.06
C THR A 140 15.45 -8.94 22.35
N ARG A 141 16.77 -9.07 22.23
CA ARG A 141 17.70 -8.72 23.32
C ARG A 141 17.60 -7.22 23.64
N ARG A 142 17.77 -6.88 24.92
CA ARG A 142 17.76 -5.49 25.36
C ARG A 142 18.78 -4.66 24.58
N PRO A 143 18.35 -3.63 23.83
CA PRO A 143 19.28 -2.76 23.11
C PRO A 143 20.04 -1.86 24.09
N LEU A 144 21.22 -1.40 23.67
CA LEU A 144 21.94 -0.35 24.39
C LEU A 144 21.23 0.98 24.17
N ALA A 145 20.95 1.70 25.26
CA ALA A 145 20.26 2.97 25.19
C ALA A 145 21.17 4.03 24.54
N GLU A 146 20.78 4.49 23.35
CA GLU A 146 21.43 5.59 22.64
C GLU A 146 20.62 6.88 22.83
N ARG A 147 21.31 8.01 23.03
CA ARG A 147 20.65 9.32 23.16
C ARG A 147 20.54 9.96 21.77
N ALA A 148 19.32 10.07 21.26
CA ALA A 148 19.01 10.79 20.03
C ALA A 148 18.20 12.06 20.35
N GLN A 149 18.54 13.18 19.71
CA GLN A 149 17.79 14.44 19.84
C GLN A 149 16.60 14.51 18.88
N ASN A 150 16.71 13.86 17.70
CA ASN A 150 15.74 13.92 16.62
C ASN A 150 15.70 12.56 15.88
N ILE A 151 14.67 12.35 15.06
CA ILE A 151 14.56 11.19 14.15
C ILE A 151 15.61 11.23 13.00
N GLY A 152 16.39 12.30 12.88
CA GLY A 152 17.50 12.40 11.94
C GLY A 152 17.07 12.63 10.50
N VAL A 153 17.64 11.85 9.56
CA VAL A 153 17.41 11.98 8.12
C VAL A 153 15.96 11.74 7.72
N TRP A 154 15.24 10.92 8.48
CA TRP A 154 13.83 10.58 8.21
C TRP A 154 12.92 11.80 8.16
N PHE A 155 13.19 12.83 8.98
CA PHE A 155 12.42 14.08 8.93
C PHE A 155 12.54 14.78 7.57
N ARG A 156 13.76 14.86 7.03
CA ARG A 156 14.01 15.45 5.71
C ARG A 156 13.36 14.65 4.59
N ILE A 157 13.33 13.32 4.72
CA ILE A 157 12.65 12.44 3.76
C ILE A 157 11.13 12.68 3.80
N LEU A 158 10.53 12.75 4.98
CA LEU A 158 9.10 13.05 5.15
C LEU A 158 8.75 14.42 4.57
N GLU A 159 9.57 15.44 4.80
CA GLU A 159 9.36 16.77 4.22
C GLU A 159 9.39 16.74 2.69
N PHE A 160 10.35 16.00 2.10
CA PHE A 160 10.42 15.81 0.66
C PHE A 160 9.18 15.09 0.12
N LEU A 161 8.72 14.03 0.79
CA LEU A 161 7.52 13.29 0.41
C LEU A 161 6.27 14.17 0.44
N VAL A 162 6.12 15.04 1.43
CA VAL A 162 4.98 15.98 1.50
C VAL A 162 4.99 16.96 0.33
N ARG A 163 6.16 17.51 -0.03
CA ARG A 163 6.28 18.42 -1.19
C ARG A 163 5.94 17.69 -2.49
N LEU A 164 6.42 16.46 -2.66
CA LEU A 164 6.11 15.62 -3.81
C LEU A 164 4.61 15.27 -3.85
N ALA A 165 4.00 14.97 -2.71
CA ALA A 165 2.58 14.63 -2.61
C ALA A 165 1.68 15.77 -3.09
N VAL A 166 2.00 17.03 -2.80
CA VAL A 166 1.22 18.18 -3.32
C VAL A 166 1.22 18.19 -4.84
N ILE A 167 2.39 18.02 -5.44
CA ILE A 167 2.56 18.00 -6.91
C ILE A 167 1.81 16.81 -7.50
N SER A 168 2.04 15.60 -6.98
CA SER A 168 1.39 14.38 -7.47
C SER A 168 -0.13 14.43 -7.38
N ASN A 169 -0.71 14.90 -6.27
CA ASN A 169 -2.15 15.01 -6.14
C ASN A 169 -2.74 16.03 -7.13
N ALA A 170 -2.05 17.15 -7.40
CA ALA A 170 -2.48 18.10 -8.43
C ALA A 170 -2.53 17.43 -9.82
N PHE A 171 -1.52 16.65 -10.18
CA PHE A 171 -1.50 15.88 -11.44
C PHE A 171 -2.60 14.80 -11.49
N ILE A 172 -2.85 14.09 -10.38
CA ILE A 172 -3.91 13.08 -10.30
C ILE A 172 -5.28 13.73 -10.54
N ILE A 173 -5.56 14.85 -9.89
CA ILE A 173 -6.83 15.58 -10.06
C ILE A 173 -6.95 16.12 -11.49
N ALA A 174 -5.88 16.69 -12.05
CA ALA A 174 -5.93 17.30 -13.38
C ALA A 174 -6.08 16.28 -14.53
N PHE A 175 -5.36 15.15 -14.46
CA PHE A 175 -5.24 14.23 -15.61
C PHE A 175 -5.93 12.88 -15.44
N ARG A 176 -6.16 12.43 -14.21
CA ARG A 176 -6.76 11.12 -13.96
C ARG A 176 -8.22 11.22 -13.53
N SER A 177 -8.63 12.35 -12.94
CA SER A 177 -10.02 12.59 -12.53
C SER A 177 -10.90 13.08 -13.69
N SER A 178 -12.18 12.68 -13.66
CA SER A 178 -13.24 13.25 -14.51
C SER A 178 -13.63 14.67 -14.09
N PHE A 179 -13.05 15.19 -13.01
CA PHE A 179 -13.35 16.52 -12.47
C PHE A 179 -13.21 17.65 -13.51
N LEU A 180 -12.12 17.66 -14.27
CA LEU A 180 -11.84 18.74 -15.23
C LEU A 180 -12.81 18.70 -16.44
N PRO A 181 -13.03 17.54 -17.10
CA PRO A 181 -14.05 17.41 -18.14
C PRO A 181 -15.47 17.77 -17.68
N GLU A 182 -15.86 17.34 -16.47
CA GLU A 182 -17.17 17.64 -15.90
C GLU A 182 -17.35 19.14 -15.62
N LEU A 183 -16.29 19.79 -15.12
CA LEU A 183 -16.29 21.23 -14.88
C LEU A 183 -16.40 22.03 -16.19
N MET A 184 -15.67 21.62 -17.22
CA MET A 184 -15.77 22.23 -18.54
C MET A 184 -17.17 22.09 -19.15
N TYR A 185 -17.77 20.89 -19.07
CA TYR A 185 -19.13 20.67 -19.55
C TYR A 185 -20.16 21.54 -18.82
N LYS A 186 -20.02 21.66 -17.49
CA LYS A 186 -20.88 22.52 -16.67
C LYS A 186 -20.81 24.00 -17.02
N HIS A 187 -19.63 24.46 -17.41
CA HIS A 187 -19.40 25.85 -17.76
C HIS A 187 -19.88 26.18 -19.18
N GLU A 188 -19.58 25.33 -20.15
CA GLU A 188 -19.80 25.62 -21.58
C GLU A 188 -21.18 25.17 -22.10
N VAL A 189 -21.74 24.09 -21.55
CA VAL A 189 -22.93 23.44 -22.15
C VAL A 189 -24.16 23.58 -21.26
N ARG A 190 -24.10 23.05 -20.04
CA ARG A 190 -25.25 23.00 -19.13
C ARG A 190 -24.82 22.76 -17.70
N SER A 191 -25.43 23.46 -16.74
CA SER A 191 -25.13 23.31 -15.31
C SER A 191 -25.39 21.89 -14.75
N ASP A 192 -26.33 21.16 -15.36
CA ASP A 192 -26.65 19.77 -15.07
C ASP A 192 -25.81 18.81 -15.91
N LEU A 193 -25.35 17.68 -15.34
CA LEU A 193 -24.58 16.65 -16.06
C LEU A 193 -25.43 15.80 -17.03
N VAL A 194 -26.67 16.20 -17.32
CA VAL A 194 -27.58 15.46 -18.19
C VAL A 194 -27.06 15.50 -19.62
N GLY A 195 -26.62 14.35 -20.14
CA GLY A 195 -26.05 14.21 -21.49
C GLY A 195 -24.52 14.32 -21.56
N PHE A 196 -23.83 14.41 -20.42
CA PHE A 196 -22.36 14.48 -20.35
C PHE A 196 -21.65 13.32 -21.08
N THR A 197 -22.17 12.10 -20.93
CA THR A 197 -21.59 10.89 -21.56
C THR A 197 -21.70 10.95 -23.08
N ASN A 198 -22.81 11.44 -23.62
CA ASN A 198 -23.01 11.58 -25.07
C ASN A 198 -22.13 12.70 -25.66
N PHE A 199 -21.85 13.74 -24.88
CA PHE A 199 -20.92 14.81 -25.28
C PHE A 199 -19.45 14.35 -25.25
N THR A 200 -19.07 13.54 -24.26
CA THR A 200 -17.67 13.15 -24.02
C THR A 200 -17.21 12.02 -24.94
N LEU A 201 -18.11 11.09 -25.30
CA LEU A 201 -17.78 9.94 -26.14
C LEU A 201 -17.69 10.34 -27.63
N ALA A 202 -16.61 9.92 -28.29
CA ALA A 202 -16.45 10.10 -29.73
C ALA A 202 -16.96 8.87 -30.49
N TRP A 203 -17.57 9.10 -31.65
CA TRP A 203 -17.98 8.02 -32.55
C TRP A 203 -16.77 7.48 -33.33
N ALA A 204 -16.64 6.16 -33.39
CA ALA A 204 -15.54 5.50 -34.10
C ALA A 204 -15.77 5.54 -35.62
N PRO A 205 -14.75 5.77 -36.47
CA PRO A 205 -14.92 5.78 -37.92
C PRO A 205 -15.44 4.43 -38.44
N PRO A 206 -16.21 4.40 -39.54
CA PRO A 206 -16.74 3.16 -40.10
C PRO A 206 -15.60 2.22 -40.51
N ASN A 207 -15.80 0.91 -40.34
CA ASN A 207 -14.84 -0.17 -40.64
C ASN A 207 -13.55 -0.23 -39.78
N THR A 208 -13.49 0.45 -38.64
CA THR A 208 -12.30 0.44 -37.77
C THR A 208 -12.29 -0.66 -36.69
N THR A 209 -13.41 -1.33 -36.47
CA THR A 209 -13.56 -2.44 -35.51
C THR A 209 -13.89 -3.75 -36.22
N SER A 210 -13.19 -4.83 -35.84
CA SER A 210 -13.41 -6.18 -36.36
C SER A 210 -14.73 -6.83 -35.93
N GLN A 211 -15.41 -6.25 -34.93
CA GLN A 211 -16.78 -6.58 -34.54
C GLN A 211 -17.63 -5.30 -34.62
N PRO A 212 -18.82 -5.33 -35.27
CA PRO A 212 -19.74 -4.21 -35.20
C PRO A 212 -20.26 -4.09 -33.76
N CYS A 213 -20.00 -2.94 -33.13
CA CYS A 213 -20.53 -2.48 -31.84
C CYS A 213 -20.94 -3.58 -30.83
N ARG A 214 -20.07 -3.90 -29.86
CA ARG A 214 -20.44 -4.79 -28.73
C ARG A 214 -21.46 -4.17 -27.76
N LEU A 215 -21.74 -2.88 -27.89
CA LEU A 215 -22.67 -2.10 -27.05
C LEU A 215 -23.91 -1.67 -27.86
N VAL A 216 -24.72 -2.62 -28.31
CA VAL A 216 -26.05 -2.30 -28.89
C VAL A 216 -27.11 -2.14 -27.78
N ASN A 217 -26.84 -2.69 -26.59
CA ASN A 217 -27.81 -2.78 -25.49
C ASN A 217 -27.39 -2.03 -24.21
N PHE A 218 -26.62 -0.94 -24.31
CA PHE A 218 -26.55 0.02 -23.20
C PHE A 218 -27.74 0.98 -23.31
N LEU A 219 -28.95 0.41 -23.16
CA LEU A 219 -30.16 1.20 -22.97
C LEU A 219 -29.97 1.98 -21.67
N ILE A 220 -29.86 3.28 -21.84
CA ILE A 220 -29.90 4.29 -20.80
C ILE A 220 -31.17 4.03 -19.98
N PHE A 221 -31.03 3.49 -18.76
CA PHE A 221 -32.05 3.57 -17.73
C PHE A 221 -32.14 5.02 -17.24
N THR A 222 -32.72 5.89 -18.07
CA THR A 222 -33.34 7.15 -17.65
C THR A 222 -34.66 7.28 -18.40
N THR A 223 -35.58 6.35 -18.11
CA THR A 223 -37.02 6.61 -18.25
C THR A 223 -37.46 7.39 -17.02
N ASN A 224 -37.56 8.70 -17.16
CA ASN A 224 -38.79 9.49 -16.94
C ASN A 224 -38.49 10.96 -17.22
#